data_AF-A0AAW1HFP2-F1
#
_entry.id   AF-A0AAW1HFP2-F1
#
_cell.length_a   1.000
_cell.length_b   1.000
_cell.length_c   1.000
_cell.angle_alpha   90.00
_cell.angle_beta   90.00
_cell.angle_gamma   90.00
#
_symmetry.space_group_name_H-M   'P 1'
#
loop_
_entity.id
_entity.type
_entity.pdbx_description
1 polymer ?
#
loop_
_entity_poly.entity_id
_entity_poly.type
_entity_poly.pdbx_seq_one_letter_code
_entity_poly.pdbx_strand_id
1 'polypeptide(L)'
;MQVTEEGRNHIALKSVGQFDNSLYETHRHHRLTSSLFGKIIKRKNYTPCHRHIVDILYRSVPVTNDMSYGIVNEKVVLKKLQDEFGISATPSGLFVDLEYGFLATSPDELIDTDGLIEIKCLPSVSRAGAY
;
A
#
# COMPACT_ATOMS: atom_id res chain seq x y z
N MET A 1 -11.83 4.84 -15.43
CA MET A 1 -11.23 4.17 -14.24
C MET A 1 -10.91 2.71 -14.53
N GLN A 2 -11.79 1.99 -15.23
CA GLN A 2 -11.44 0.69 -15.77
C GLN A 2 -10.21 0.75 -16.66
N VAL A 3 -9.42 -0.32 -16.62
CA VAL A 3 -8.18 -0.49 -17.37
C VAL A 3 -8.21 -1.85 -18.04
N THR A 4 -7.51 -1.99 -19.16
CA THR A 4 -7.21 -3.30 -19.73
C THR A 4 -6.16 -4.01 -18.89
N GLU A 5 -5.97 -5.31 -19.09
CA GLU A 5 -4.91 -6.07 -18.42
C GLU A 5 -3.52 -5.50 -18.73
N GLU A 6 -3.27 -5.16 -20.00
CA GLU A 6 -2.06 -4.46 -20.45
C GLU A 6 -1.91 -3.11 -19.74
N GLY A 7 -3.00 -2.36 -19.60
CA GLY A 7 -3.02 -1.08 -18.89
C GLY A 7 -2.70 -1.22 -17.40
N ARG A 8 -3.27 -2.23 -16.71
CA ARG A 8 -2.93 -2.56 -15.33
C ARG A 8 -1.44 -2.88 -15.20
N ASN A 9 -0.92 -3.75 -16.05
CA ASN A 9 0.48 -4.19 -16.00
C ASN A 9 1.43 -3.02 -16.25
N HIS A 10 1.08 -2.14 -17.19
CA HIS A 10 1.81 -0.92 -17.45
C HIS A 10 1.84 0.01 -16.23
N ILE A 11 0.68 0.23 -15.60
CA ILE A 11 0.58 1.06 -14.37
C ILE A 11 1.43 0.44 -13.27
N ALA A 12 1.30 -0.86 -13.00
CA ALA A 12 2.05 -1.56 -11.96
C ALA A 12 3.57 -1.39 -12.15
N LEU A 13 4.08 -1.64 -13.35
CA LEU A 13 5.51 -1.51 -13.66
C LEU A 13 6.00 -0.06 -13.58
N LYS A 14 5.23 0.89 -14.12
CA LYS A 14 5.63 2.30 -14.18
C LYS A 14 5.47 3.05 -12.87
N SER A 15 4.75 2.48 -11.91
CA SER A 15 4.51 3.06 -10.59
C SER A 15 5.32 2.41 -9.46
N VAL A 16 6.26 1.53 -9.80
CA VAL A 16 7.28 1.03 -8.86
C VAL A 16 8.01 2.21 -8.21
N GLY A 17 8.34 2.07 -6.92
CA GLY A 17 8.85 3.16 -6.08
C GLY A 17 7.75 3.94 -5.35
N GLN A 18 6.48 3.65 -5.66
CA GLN A 18 5.31 4.11 -4.91
C GLN A 18 5.32 5.63 -4.63
N PHE A 19 5.45 6.06 -3.38
CA PHE A 19 5.43 7.49 -3.01
C PHE A 19 6.62 8.29 -3.56
N ASP A 20 7.70 7.64 -3.96
CA ASP A 20 8.83 8.29 -4.66
C ASP A 20 8.57 8.45 -6.17
N ASN A 21 7.40 8.02 -6.66
CA ASN A 21 7.02 8.01 -8.07
C ASN A 21 5.71 8.78 -8.30
N SER A 22 5.77 9.87 -9.06
CA SER A 22 4.59 10.71 -9.32
C SER A 22 3.48 10.00 -10.12
N LEU A 23 3.81 8.99 -10.93
CA LEU A 23 2.80 8.19 -11.64
C LEU A 23 1.96 7.36 -10.66
N TYR A 24 2.59 6.86 -9.60
CA TYR A 24 1.88 6.15 -8.54
C TYR A 24 0.78 7.03 -7.93
N GLU A 25 1.14 8.24 -7.52
CA GLU A 25 0.18 9.18 -6.94
C GLU A 25 -0.93 9.54 -7.93
N THR A 26 -0.58 9.81 -9.19
CA THR A 26 -1.52 10.13 -10.27
C THR A 26 -2.57 9.04 -10.46
N HIS A 27 -2.16 7.77 -10.52
CA HIS A 27 -3.09 6.66 -10.67
C HIS A 27 -3.84 6.32 -9.38
N ARG A 28 -3.23 6.59 -8.21
CA ARG A 28 -3.82 6.30 -6.89
C ARG A 28 -4.90 7.31 -6.49
N HIS A 29 -4.76 8.58 -6.85
CA HIS A 29 -5.55 9.72 -6.35
C HIS A 29 -7.08 9.59 -6.53
N HIS A 30 -7.54 8.77 -7.48
CA HIS A 30 -8.97 8.57 -7.75
C HIS A 30 -9.49 7.17 -7.41
N ARG A 31 -8.70 6.38 -6.67
CA ARG A 31 -9.02 4.97 -6.39
C ARG A 31 -9.13 4.71 -4.90
N LEU A 32 -10.09 3.84 -4.56
CA LEU A 32 -10.21 3.25 -3.25
C LEU A 32 -9.12 2.19 -3.08
N THR A 33 -8.08 2.53 -2.31
CA THR A 33 -6.98 1.62 -2.02
C THR A 33 -7.28 0.67 -0.87
N SER A 34 -6.59 -0.48 -0.82
CA SER A 34 -6.61 -1.43 0.30
C SER A 34 -6.49 -0.75 1.68
N SER A 35 -5.60 0.24 1.80
CA SER A 35 -5.39 1.03 3.03
C SER A 35 -6.63 1.78 3.55
N LEU A 36 -7.60 2.08 2.67
CA LEU A 36 -8.84 2.78 2.99
C LEU A 36 -10.07 1.86 2.95
N PHE A 37 -9.99 0.76 2.22
CA PHE A 37 -11.12 -0.15 1.98
C PHE A 37 -11.78 -0.61 3.27
N GLY A 38 -10.98 -1.03 4.26
CA GLY A 38 -11.48 -1.45 5.57
C GLY A 38 -12.28 -0.38 6.31
N LYS A 39 -11.91 0.90 6.18
CA LYS A 39 -12.64 2.03 6.78
C LYS A 39 -14.01 2.22 6.13
N ILE A 40 -14.10 2.00 4.82
CA ILE A 40 -15.32 2.23 4.03
C ILE A 40 -16.33 1.11 4.22
N ILE A 41 -15.88 -0.15 4.12
CA ILE A 41 -16.79 -1.30 4.25
C ILE A 41 -17.37 -1.42 5.67
N LYS A 42 -16.64 -0.91 6.68
CA LYS A 42 -17.09 -0.86 8.08
C LYS A 42 -17.87 0.41 8.43
N ARG A 43 -18.21 1.27 7.45
CA ARG A 43 -18.95 2.51 7.69
C ARG A 43 -20.31 2.19 8.30
N LYS A 44 -20.63 2.84 9.42
CA LYS A 44 -21.96 2.72 10.05
C LYS A 44 -22.99 3.55 9.27
N ASN A 45 -24.25 3.14 9.30
CA ASN A 45 -25.32 3.80 8.55
C ASN A 45 -25.50 5.29 8.91
N TYR A 46 -25.20 5.67 10.15
CA TYR A 46 -25.26 7.04 10.64
C TYR A 46 -23.96 7.84 10.43
N THR A 47 -22.88 7.22 9.94
CA THR A 47 -21.64 7.93 9.62
C THR A 47 -21.74 8.48 8.18
N PRO A 48 -21.73 9.82 7.99
CA PRO A 48 -21.83 10.39 6.66
C PRO A 48 -20.68 9.96 5.73
N CYS A 49 -20.99 9.64 4.48
CA CYS A 49 -19.98 9.16 3.52
C CYS A 49 -19.03 10.26 3.01
N HIS A 50 -19.45 11.54 3.03
CA HIS A 50 -18.70 12.65 2.45
C HIS A 50 -17.28 12.79 3.03
N ARG A 51 -17.09 12.49 4.33
CA ARG A 51 -15.77 12.56 4.96
C ARG A 51 -14.80 11.52 4.41
N HIS A 52 -15.29 10.33 4.06
CA HIS A 52 -14.47 9.31 3.41
C HIS A 52 -14.11 9.71 1.97
N ILE A 53 -15.02 10.38 1.25
CA ILE A 53 -14.72 10.91 -0.09
C ILE A 53 -13.61 11.96 -0.01
N VAL A 54 -13.68 12.87 0.96
CA VAL A 54 -12.60 13.85 1.21
C VAL A 54 -11.28 13.14 1.52
N ASP A 55 -11.29 12.10 2.35
CA ASP A 55 -10.07 11.32 2.66
C ASP A 55 -9.48 10.58 1.44
N ILE A 56 -10.29 10.20 0.45
CA ILE A 56 -9.83 9.56 -0.79
C ILE A 56 -9.23 10.62 -1.72
N LEU A 57 -9.95 11.71 -1.94
CA LEU A 57 -9.60 12.73 -2.95
C LEU A 57 -8.56 13.75 -2.47
N TYR A 58 -8.52 14.08 -1.19
CA TYR A 58 -7.69 15.16 -0.65
C TYR A 58 -6.78 14.68 0.47
N ARG A 59 -6.35 13.42 0.39
CA ARG A 59 -5.57 12.77 1.44
C ARG A 59 -4.28 13.55 1.73
N SER A 60 -4.25 14.21 2.89
CA SER A 60 -3.03 14.75 3.50
C SER A 60 -2.91 14.14 4.88
N VAL A 61 -2.02 13.16 5.02
CA VAL A 61 -1.74 12.53 6.31
C VAL A 61 -0.38 13.04 6.78
N PRO A 62 -0.31 13.78 7.90
CA PRO A 62 0.97 14.18 8.45
C PRO A 62 1.76 12.93 8.84
N VAL A 63 3.06 12.94 8.54
CA VAL A 63 3.96 11.85 8.95
C VAL A 63 4.12 11.90 10.46
N THR A 64 3.73 10.83 11.14
CA THR A 64 3.92 10.68 12.58
C THR A 64 5.25 9.99 12.89
N ASN A 65 5.73 10.08 14.13
CA ASN A 65 6.95 9.38 14.55
C ASN A 65 6.86 7.86 14.31
N ASP A 66 5.68 7.27 14.55
CA ASP A 66 5.45 5.84 14.33
C ASP A 66 5.49 5.48 12.84
N MET A 67 4.98 6.36 11.96
CA MET A 67 5.09 6.19 10.51
C MET A 67 6.54 6.31 10.05
N SER A 68 7.29 7.30 10.55
CA SER A 68 8.71 7.45 10.26
C SER A 68 9.51 6.22 10.69
N TYR A 69 9.20 5.66 11.87
CA TYR A 69 9.80 4.41 12.32
C TYR A 69 9.49 3.26 11.36
N GLY A 70 8.23 3.15 10.91
CA GLY A 70 7.81 2.20 9.87
C GLY A 70 8.68 2.28 8.61
N ILE A 71 8.72 3.47 8.00
CA ILE A 71 9.43 3.76 6.75
C ILE A 71 10.92 3.41 6.85
N VAL A 72 11.57 3.75 7.97
CA VAL A 72 13.00 3.48 8.16
C VAL A 72 13.29 1.99 8.33
N ASN A 73 12.44 1.26 9.06
CA ASN A 73 12.71 -0.13 9.42
C ASN A 73 12.21 -1.14 8.39
N GLU A 74 11.30 -0.76 7.50
CA GLU A 74 10.73 -1.65 6.48
C GLU A 74 11.81 -2.34 5.64
N LYS A 75 12.78 -1.58 5.13
CA LYS A 75 13.92 -2.11 4.35
C LYS A 75 14.81 -3.07 5.15
N VAL A 76 14.95 -2.82 6.45
CA VAL A 76 15.74 -3.68 7.35
C VAL A 76 15.02 -5.01 7.57
N VAL A 77 13.70 -4.97 7.80
CA VAL A 77 12.87 -6.17 7.96
C VAL A 77 12.83 -6.99 6.68
N LEU A 78 12.67 -6.33 5.52
CA LEU A 78 12.68 -7.02 4.23
C LEU A 78 14.00 -7.78 4.02
N LYS A 79 15.13 -7.14 4.27
CA LYS A 79 16.45 -7.78 4.13
C LYS A 79 16.58 -8.99 5.06
N LYS A 80 16.17 -8.86 6.33
CA LYS A 80 16.19 -9.98 7.28
C LYS A 80 15.30 -11.14 6.81
N LEU A 81 14.11 -10.83 6.30
CA LEU A 81 13.18 -11.81 5.75
C LEU A 81 13.79 -12.56 4.56
N GLN A 82 14.47 -11.84 3.66
CA GLN A 82 15.20 -12.43 2.52
C GLN A 82 16.34 -13.34 2.98
N ASP A 83 17.15 -12.89 3.93
CA ASP A 83 18.30 -13.64 4.45
C ASP A 83 17.88 -14.89 5.24
N GLU A 84 16.82 -14.80 6.05
CA GLU A 84 16.36 -15.88 6.94
C GLU A 84 15.56 -16.95 6.20
N PHE A 85 14.68 -16.54 5.29
CA PHE A 85 13.76 -17.45 4.57
C PHE A 85 14.21 -17.77 3.16
N GLY A 86 15.30 -17.17 2.66
CA GLY A 86 15.80 -17.38 1.31
C GLY A 86 14.83 -16.93 0.22
N ILE A 87 13.95 -15.96 0.52
CA ILE A 87 12.95 -15.47 -0.42
C ILE A 87 13.53 -14.40 -1.34
N SER A 88 13.11 -14.42 -2.62
CA SER A 88 13.41 -13.35 -3.57
C SER A 88 12.18 -12.47 -3.71
N ALA A 89 12.29 -11.23 -3.23
CA ALA A 89 11.20 -10.25 -3.30
C ALA A 89 11.50 -9.17 -4.35
N THR A 90 10.46 -8.68 -5.02
CA THR A 90 10.57 -7.63 -6.04
C THR A 90 9.72 -6.42 -5.68
N PRO A 91 10.22 -5.19 -5.94
CA PRO A 91 9.50 -3.97 -5.63
C PRO A 91 8.13 -3.92 -6.29
N SER A 92 7.13 -3.53 -5.50
CA SER A 92 5.75 -3.44 -5.93
C SER A 92 5.38 -2.05 -6.44
N GLY A 93 4.40 -1.99 -7.34
CA GLY A 93 3.74 -0.78 -7.80
C GLY A 93 2.24 -0.78 -7.49
N LEU A 94 1.47 0.01 -8.22
CA LEU A 94 0.02 0.08 -8.08
C LEU A 94 -0.70 -0.92 -8.99
N PHE A 95 -1.47 -1.83 -8.40
CA PHE A 95 -2.32 -2.79 -9.09
C PHE A 95 -3.77 -2.32 -9.06
N VAL A 96 -4.38 -2.14 -10.24
CA VAL A 96 -5.78 -1.73 -10.41
C VAL A 96 -6.65 -2.97 -10.63
N ASP A 97 -7.79 -3.05 -9.97
CA ASP A 97 -8.74 -4.16 -10.18
C ASP A 97 -9.31 -4.12 -11.62
N LEU A 98 -9.47 -5.28 -12.26
CA LEU A 98 -9.92 -5.37 -13.66
C LEU A 98 -11.44 -5.30 -13.78
N GLU A 99 -12.16 -5.81 -12.78
CA GLU A 99 -13.62 -5.79 -12.74
C GLU A 99 -14.11 -4.46 -12.14
N TYR A 100 -13.39 -3.96 -11.14
CA TYR A 100 -13.75 -2.78 -10.35
C TYR A 100 -12.61 -1.75 -10.36
N GLY A 101 -12.28 -1.14 -11.48
CA GLY A 101 -11.11 -0.25 -11.63
C GLY A 101 -11.09 1.03 -10.77
N PHE A 102 -12.11 1.25 -9.93
CA PHE A 102 -12.06 2.19 -8.81
C PHE A 102 -11.32 1.62 -7.58
N LEU A 103 -11.04 0.32 -7.54
CA LEU A 103 -10.24 -0.37 -6.53
C LEU A 103 -8.78 -0.47 -6.99
N ALA A 104 -7.87 -0.36 -6.04
CA ALA A 104 -6.46 -0.62 -6.27
C ALA A 104 -5.75 -1.12 -5.01
N THR A 105 -4.61 -1.76 -5.17
CA THR A 105 -3.72 -2.14 -4.07
C THR A 105 -2.26 -1.92 -4.47
N SER A 106 -1.40 -1.83 -3.47
CA SER A 106 0.04 -1.66 -3.61
C SER A 106 0.65 -2.40 -2.43
N PRO A 107 0.94 -3.71 -2.59
CA PRO A 107 1.71 -4.45 -1.59
C PRO A 107 3.06 -3.79 -1.34
N ASP A 108 3.72 -4.11 -0.24
CA ASP A 108 5.08 -3.62 0.03
C ASP A 108 6.06 -4.27 -0.96
N GLU A 109 6.00 -5.59 -1.10
CA GLU A 109 6.81 -6.36 -2.04
C GLU A 109 6.04 -7.54 -2.64
N LEU A 110 6.51 -8.06 -3.78
CA LEU A 110 5.96 -9.22 -4.48
C LEU A 110 6.92 -10.41 -4.42
N ILE A 111 6.40 -11.62 -4.27
CA ILE A 111 7.17 -12.87 -4.26
C ILE A 111 6.66 -13.77 -5.39
N ASP A 112 7.59 -14.30 -6.19
CA ASP A 112 7.31 -15.24 -7.27
C ASP A 112 6.14 -14.77 -8.17
N THR A 113 5.12 -15.61 -8.38
CA THR A 113 4.01 -15.34 -9.29
C THR A 113 2.74 -14.84 -8.62
N ASP A 114 2.49 -15.24 -7.37
CA ASP A 114 1.23 -15.02 -6.66
C ASP A 114 1.41 -14.61 -5.18
N GLY A 115 2.66 -14.54 -4.71
CA GLY A 115 2.99 -14.13 -3.35
C GLY A 115 3.13 -12.62 -3.20
N LEU A 116 2.89 -12.13 -1.98
CA LEU A 116 3.14 -10.74 -1.60
C LEU A 116 3.64 -10.66 -0.15
N ILE A 117 4.29 -9.56 0.18
CA ILE A 117 4.73 -9.22 1.53
C ILE A 117 4.01 -7.94 1.96
N GLU A 118 3.51 -7.96 3.19
CA GLU A 118 3.03 -6.79 3.91
C GLU A 118 3.83 -6.69 5.24
N ILE A 119 4.63 -5.65 5.37
CA ILE A 119 5.50 -5.40 6.52
C ILE A 119 4.80 -4.43 7.48
N LYS A 120 4.94 -4.72 8.78
CA LYS A 120 4.47 -3.84 9.86
C LYS A 120 5.53 -3.72 10.94
N CYS A 121 6.21 -2.58 10.97
CA CYS A 121 7.16 -2.26 12.03
C CYS A 121 6.45 -1.47 13.13
N LEU A 122 6.21 -2.11 14.28
CA LEU A 122 5.47 -1.51 15.40
C LEU A 122 6.44 -0.97 16.47
N PRO A 123 6.54 0.37 16.68
CA PRO A 123 7.43 0.94 17.70
C PRO A 123 7.11 0.49 19.13
N SER A 124 5.88 0.08 19.40
CA SER A 124 5.47 -0.45 20.71
C SER A 124 6.12 -1.80 21.02
N VAL A 125 6.32 -2.64 20.02
CA VAL A 125 6.93 -3.97 20.17
C VAL A 125 8.43 -3.86 20.41
N SER A 126 9.11 -2.95 19.69
CA SER A 126 10.55 -2.71 19.92
C SER A 126 10.85 -2.12 21.30
N ARG A 127 9.99 -1.21 21.78
CA ARG A 127 10.12 -0.60 23.13
C ARG A 127 9.90 -1.59 24.27
N ALA A 128 9.21 -2.71 24.03
CA ALA A 128 8.97 -3.74 25.03
C ALA A 128 10.18 -4.68 25.23
N GLY A 129 11.31 -4.47 24.52
CA GLY A 129 12.51 -5.30 24.67
C GLY A 129 12.34 -6.73 24.17
N ALA A 130 11.37 -6.99 23.31
CA ALA A 130 11.08 -8.33 22.79
C ALA A 130 11.88 -8.63 21.50
N TYR A 131 13.21 -8.51 21.56
CA TYR A 131 14.17 -9.10 20.61
C TYR A 131 15.51 -9.30 21.30
#